data_AF-A0A3B0MUI5-F1
#
_entry.id   AF-A0A3B0MUI5-F1
#
_cell.length_a   1.000
_cell.length_b   1.000
_cell.length_c   1.000
_cell.angle_alpha   90.00
_cell.angle_beta   90.00
_cell.angle_gamma   90.00
#
_symmetry.space_group_name_H-M   'P 1'
#
loop_
_entity.id
_entity.type
_entity.pdbx_description
1 polymer ?
#
loop_
_entity_poly.entity_id
_entity_poly.type
_entity_poly.pdbx_seq_one_letter_code
_entity_poly.pdbx_strand_id
1 'polypeptide(L)'
;MLIVFRIKKKANLFHSAVDQLKQAADAAAQGANTSPQTPLGALHNAAESAMSTLVSEAEALKIIDLGTGDAQIVTKYLAVVEAYGKLSAKPAFTAALEAKNVTEVKDVTTKFEALQNSIVNVLRLRVRELSEKSEVLKNEAGKIDVPELAEKAGLLATAASQGSDQGLKEKATKLVEAINSGTGVETKAGDVIEKFEDVRTKYQALTSHGNYATHKDKPAVKAVDDAYNNLREVYDKILNVTKATQLQGQVGEKDATSVTDQKILQKANDLYTNANTLASAPGLTAQDTELKKQLRELATNLANAVGDSGAGLQKALNDLKNAKENEIVEKAQDVITKYNAVKDAYDAVKAKEEEYTKALKGTTDETHKYTDVTSAFQALQFCPPWKLYKYIKLP
;
A
#
# COMPACT_ATOMS: atom_id res chain seq x y z
N MET A 1 16.92 -8.91 -14.77
CA MET A 1 16.85 -10.24 -15.42
C MET A 1 17.33 -11.41 -14.53
N LEU A 2 18.57 -11.43 -14.00
CA LEU A 2 19.07 -12.59 -13.24
C LEU A 2 18.23 -12.95 -11.99
N ILE A 3 17.75 -11.94 -11.27
CA ILE A 3 16.89 -12.11 -10.08
C ILE A 3 15.57 -12.81 -10.45
N VAL A 4 14.87 -12.28 -11.47
CA VAL A 4 13.61 -12.84 -11.98
C VAL A 4 13.79 -14.29 -12.40
N PHE A 5 14.88 -14.59 -13.11
CA PHE A 5 15.19 -15.96 -13.51
C PHE A 5 15.37 -16.91 -12.32
N ARG A 6 16.07 -16.47 -11.26
CA ARG A 6 16.27 -17.28 -10.03
C ARG A 6 14.95 -17.54 -9.30
N ILE A 7 14.08 -16.53 -9.20
CA ILE A 7 12.74 -16.67 -8.62
C ILE A 7 11.92 -17.66 -9.45
N LYS A 8 11.87 -17.46 -10.77
CA LYS A 8 11.14 -18.36 -11.69
C LYS A 8 11.57 -19.81 -11.54
N LYS A 9 12.89 -20.07 -11.49
CA LYS A 9 13.41 -21.43 -11.28
C LYS A 9 12.90 -22.04 -9.96
N LYS A 10 12.88 -21.28 -8.88
CA LYS A 10 12.39 -21.75 -7.57
C LYS A 10 10.88 -21.88 -7.52
N ALA A 11 10.14 -20.97 -8.17
CA ALA A 11 8.70 -21.05 -8.33
C ALA A 11 8.30 -22.32 -9.09
N ASN A 12 9.05 -22.70 -10.13
CA ASN A 12 8.81 -23.96 -10.85
C ASN A 12 8.99 -25.19 -9.95
N LEU A 13 10.06 -25.20 -9.14
CA LEU A 13 10.31 -26.30 -8.20
C LEU A 13 9.22 -26.38 -7.14
N PHE A 14 8.81 -25.23 -6.60
CA PHE A 14 7.74 -25.17 -5.62
C PHE A 14 6.40 -25.63 -6.20
N HIS A 15 6.00 -25.12 -7.37
CA HIS A 15 4.80 -25.56 -8.08
C HIS A 15 4.80 -27.08 -8.29
N SER A 16 5.91 -27.64 -8.80
CA SER A 16 6.03 -29.09 -9.00
C SER A 16 5.83 -29.89 -7.71
N ALA A 17 6.35 -29.41 -6.58
CA ALA A 17 6.20 -30.09 -5.29
C ALA A 17 4.74 -30.01 -4.79
N VAL A 18 4.08 -28.86 -4.93
CA VAL A 18 2.68 -28.68 -4.51
C VAL A 18 1.74 -29.55 -5.35
N ASP A 19 1.98 -29.60 -6.67
CA ASP A 19 1.20 -30.45 -7.59
C ASP A 19 1.36 -31.94 -7.24
N GLN A 20 2.59 -32.40 -6.95
CA GLN A 20 2.84 -33.76 -6.46
C GLN A 20 2.16 -34.05 -5.12
N LEU A 21 2.20 -33.13 -4.17
CA LEU A 21 1.49 -33.26 -2.90
C LEU A 21 -0.02 -33.43 -3.14
N LYS A 22 -0.62 -32.60 -4.00
CA LYS A 22 -2.04 -32.70 -4.31
C LYS A 22 -2.37 -34.06 -4.95
N GLN A 23 -1.61 -34.48 -5.95
CA GLN A 23 -1.83 -35.78 -6.62
C GLN A 23 -1.73 -36.96 -5.64
N ALA A 24 -0.74 -36.94 -4.74
CA ALA A 24 -0.57 -37.98 -3.73
C ALA A 24 -1.71 -37.98 -2.70
N ALA A 25 -2.18 -36.80 -2.28
CA ALA A 25 -3.31 -36.66 -1.37
C ALA A 25 -4.63 -37.15 -2.01
N ASP A 26 -4.86 -36.80 -3.28
CA ASP A 26 -6.03 -37.26 -4.05
C ASP A 26 -6.01 -38.79 -4.22
N ALA A 27 -4.85 -39.38 -4.54
CA ALA A 27 -4.68 -40.83 -4.63
C ALA A 27 -4.92 -41.53 -3.28
N ALA A 28 -4.42 -40.95 -2.18
CA ALA A 28 -4.64 -41.48 -0.84
C ALA A 28 -6.12 -41.43 -0.42
N ALA A 29 -6.86 -40.40 -0.84
CA ALA A 29 -8.30 -40.28 -0.59
C ALA A 29 -9.12 -41.34 -1.34
N GLN A 30 -8.74 -41.68 -2.57
CA GLN A 30 -9.42 -42.73 -3.36
C GLN A 30 -9.26 -44.13 -2.75
N GLY A 31 -8.16 -44.38 -2.02
CA GLY A 31 -7.95 -45.62 -1.26
C GLY A 31 -8.64 -45.65 0.12
N ALA A 32 -9.20 -44.51 0.58
CA ALA A 32 -9.60 -44.28 1.97
C ALA A 32 -11.00 -44.77 2.37
N ASN A 33 -11.63 -45.65 1.59
CA ASN A 33 -12.76 -46.46 2.08
C ASN A 33 -12.33 -47.49 3.15
N THR A 34 -11.06 -47.47 3.57
CA THR A 34 -10.50 -48.33 4.62
C THR A 34 -10.11 -47.48 5.84
N SER A 35 -10.55 -47.91 7.03
CA SER A 35 -10.16 -47.32 8.31
C SER A 35 -8.96 -48.11 8.87
N PRO A 36 -7.91 -47.44 9.40
CA PRO A 36 -7.75 -45.99 9.59
C PRO A 36 -7.19 -45.26 8.36
N GLN A 37 -7.54 -43.98 8.20
CA GLN A 37 -7.03 -43.13 7.11
C GLN A 37 -5.52 -42.91 7.22
N THR A 38 -4.84 -42.87 6.07
CA THR A 38 -3.44 -42.44 5.99
C THR A 38 -3.34 -40.93 6.26
N PRO A 39 -2.17 -40.41 6.70
CA PRO A 39 -2.01 -38.97 6.92
C PRO A 39 -2.31 -38.11 5.69
N LEU A 40 -1.96 -38.58 4.48
CA LEU A 40 -2.30 -37.87 3.24
C LEU A 40 -3.80 -37.89 2.91
N GLY A 41 -4.49 -39.00 3.19
CA GLY A 41 -5.95 -39.05 3.06
C GLY A 41 -6.66 -38.10 4.03
N ALA A 42 -6.18 -38.02 5.27
CA ALA A 42 -6.68 -37.05 6.25
C ALA A 42 -6.41 -35.60 5.82
N LEU A 43 -5.22 -35.31 5.26
CA LEU A 43 -4.88 -34.00 4.70
C LEU A 43 -5.79 -33.61 3.54
N HIS A 44 -6.05 -34.53 2.60
CA HIS A 44 -6.98 -34.30 1.49
C HIS A 44 -8.35 -33.85 2.01
N ASN A 45 -8.98 -34.66 2.88
CA ASN A 45 -10.31 -34.36 3.40
C ASN A 45 -10.39 -33.02 4.16
N ALA A 46 -9.32 -32.65 4.86
CA ALA A 46 -9.29 -31.43 5.67
C ALA A 46 -8.90 -30.17 4.90
N ALA A 47 -8.23 -30.31 3.75
CA ALA A 47 -7.51 -29.20 3.11
C ALA A 47 -7.53 -29.19 1.56
N GLU A 48 -8.37 -30.00 0.89
CA GLU A 48 -8.45 -30.08 -0.57
C GLU A 48 -8.53 -28.70 -1.26
N SER A 49 -9.44 -27.84 -0.78
CA SER A 49 -9.61 -26.48 -1.32
C SER A 49 -8.33 -25.64 -1.14
N ALA A 50 -7.69 -25.70 0.03
CA ALA A 50 -6.46 -24.95 0.29
C ALA A 50 -5.28 -25.45 -0.56
N MET A 51 -5.15 -26.77 -0.78
CA MET A 51 -4.16 -27.33 -1.70
C MET A 51 -4.41 -26.87 -3.14
N SER A 52 -5.66 -26.87 -3.58
CA SER A 52 -6.02 -26.42 -4.94
C SER A 52 -5.73 -24.94 -5.15
N THR A 53 -6.03 -24.10 -4.16
CA THR A 53 -5.63 -22.68 -4.17
C THR A 53 -4.10 -22.56 -4.26
N LEU A 54 -3.34 -23.32 -3.45
CA LEU A 54 -1.88 -23.25 -3.47
C LEU A 54 -1.29 -23.65 -4.82
N VAL A 55 -1.83 -24.69 -5.49
CA VAL A 55 -1.42 -25.07 -6.85
C VAL A 55 -1.64 -23.91 -7.82
N SER A 56 -2.85 -23.32 -7.79
CA SER A 56 -3.21 -22.20 -8.68
C SER A 56 -2.27 -21.00 -8.51
N GLU A 57 -2.02 -20.58 -7.27
CA GLU A 57 -1.13 -19.44 -7.01
C GLU A 57 0.34 -19.77 -7.35
N ALA A 58 0.79 -20.99 -7.09
CA ALA A 58 2.13 -21.43 -7.47
C ALA A 58 2.32 -21.44 -9.00
N GLU A 59 1.28 -21.79 -9.76
CA GLU A 59 1.31 -21.75 -11.22
C GLU A 59 1.37 -20.30 -11.74
N ALA A 60 0.56 -19.42 -11.15
CA ALA A 60 0.57 -17.99 -11.49
C ALA A 60 1.96 -17.37 -11.28
N LEU A 61 2.68 -17.77 -10.22
CA LEU A 61 4.07 -17.38 -9.95
C LEU A 61 5.07 -18.02 -10.91
N LYS A 62 4.88 -19.28 -11.31
CA LYS A 62 5.76 -19.97 -12.26
C LYS A 62 5.74 -19.33 -13.66
N ILE A 63 4.59 -18.80 -14.10
CA ILE A 63 4.42 -18.18 -15.43
C ILE A 63 4.96 -16.72 -15.49
N ILE A 64 5.79 -16.27 -14.55
CA ILE A 64 6.40 -14.94 -14.62
C ILE A 64 7.33 -14.81 -15.86
N ASP A 65 7.10 -13.78 -16.67
CA ASP A 65 7.97 -13.41 -17.79
C ASP A 65 9.18 -12.59 -17.33
N LEU A 66 10.27 -12.63 -18.09
CA LEU A 66 11.51 -11.90 -17.75
C LEU A 66 11.33 -10.36 -17.68
N GLY A 67 10.28 -9.84 -18.33
CA GLY A 67 9.89 -8.42 -18.29
C GLY A 67 8.89 -8.07 -17.19
N THR A 68 8.42 -9.03 -16.40
CA THR A 68 7.48 -8.77 -15.29
C THR A 68 8.14 -7.83 -14.28
N GLY A 69 7.44 -6.75 -13.93
CA GLY A 69 7.93 -5.79 -12.94
C GLY A 69 8.02 -6.42 -11.55
N ASP A 70 8.96 -5.97 -10.72
CA ASP A 70 9.18 -6.57 -9.39
C ASP A 70 7.93 -6.53 -8.51
N ALA A 71 7.12 -5.48 -8.61
CA ALA A 71 5.87 -5.36 -7.88
C ALA A 71 4.96 -6.56 -8.16
N GLN A 72 4.75 -6.91 -9.42
CA GLN A 72 3.95 -8.08 -9.83
C GLN A 72 4.56 -9.41 -9.37
N ILE A 73 5.90 -9.51 -9.34
CA ILE A 73 6.59 -10.70 -8.82
C ILE A 73 6.34 -10.87 -7.32
N VAL A 74 6.53 -9.80 -6.55
CA VAL A 74 6.34 -9.80 -5.09
C VAL A 74 4.89 -10.13 -4.76
N THR A 75 3.97 -9.46 -5.40
CA THR A 75 2.54 -9.74 -5.43
C THR A 75 2.23 -11.24 -5.60
N LYS A 76 2.74 -11.89 -6.66
CA LYS A 76 2.41 -13.29 -6.96
C LYS A 76 3.02 -14.22 -5.91
N TYR A 77 4.16 -13.83 -5.36
CA TYR A 77 4.81 -14.57 -4.31
C TYR A 77 4.05 -14.45 -2.98
N LEU A 78 3.54 -13.27 -2.62
CA LEU A 78 2.75 -13.12 -1.41
C LEU A 78 1.48 -13.99 -1.47
N ALA A 79 0.84 -14.11 -2.65
CA ALA A 79 -0.33 -14.97 -2.82
C ALA A 79 0.01 -16.44 -2.54
N VAL A 80 1.19 -16.87 -2.98
CA VAL A 80 1.77 -18.19 -2.65
C VAL A 80 2.03 -18.33 -1.14
N VAL A 81 2.57 -17.29 -0.48
CA VAL A 81 2.80 -17.28 0.98
C VAL A 81 1.50 -17.42 1.75
N GLU A 82 0.47 -16.65 1.39
CA GLU A 82 -0.83 -16.70 2.05
C GLU A 82 -1.49 -18.07 1.87
N ALA A 83 -1.52 -18.59 0.64
CA ALA A 83 -2.08 -19.90 0.35
C ALA A 83 -1.32 -21.03 1.09
N TYR A 84 0.01 -20.95 1.14
CA TYR A 84 0.82 -21.89 1.91
C TYR A 84 0.57 -21.75 3.42
N GLY A 85 0.43 -20.53 3.94
CA GLY A 85 0.06 -20.27 5.33
C GLY A 85 -1.28 -20.90 5.71
N LYS A 86 -2.31 -20.73 4.87
CA LYS A 86 -3.64 -21.36 5.06
C LYS A 86 -3.58 -22.88 5.08
N LEU A 87 -2.76 -23.48 4.21
CA LEU A 87 -2.56 -24.93 4.14
C LEU A 87 -1.77 -25.44 5.36
N SER A 88 -0.63 -24.81 5.67
CA SER A 88 0.27 -25.23 6.74
C SER A 88 -0.30 -25.02 8.15
N ALA A 89 -1.26 -24.11 8.31
CA ALA A 89 -2.02 -23.94 9.56
C ALA A 89 -3.01 -25.10 9.84
N LYS A 90 -3.25 -26.01 8.89
CA LYS A 90 -4.17 -27.14 9.10
C LYS A 90 -3.51 -28.20 10.00
N PRO A 91 -4.18 -28.68 11.05
CA PRO A 91 -3.63 -29.76 11.89
C PRO A 91 -3.24 -31.02 11.11
N ALA A 92 -4.01 -31.35 10.07
CA ALA A 92 -3.72 -32.48 9.19
C ALA A 92 -2.41 -32.30 8.38
N PHE A 93 -2.02 -31.06 8.06
CA PHE A 93 -0.75 -30.76 7.40
C PHE A 93 0.42 -31.02 8.35
N THR A 94 0.33 -30.55 9.60
CA THR A 94 1.34 -30.83 10.64
C THR A 94 1.47 -32.33 10.90
N ALA A 95 0.35 -33.04 11.05
CA ALA A 95 0.36 -34.49 11.24
C ALA A 95 1.02 -35.24 10.06
N ALA A 96 0.72 -34.81 8.83
CA ALA A 96 1.36 -35.36 7.63
C ALA A 96 2.85 -35.01 7.56
N LEU A 97 3.26 -33.80 7.98
CA LEU A 97 4.67 -33.38 8.03
C LEU A 97 5.49 -34.21 9.03
N GLU A 98 4.91 -34.52 10.19
CA GLU A 98 5.54 -35.32 11.26
C GLU A 98 5.60 -36.82 10.91
N ALA A 99 4.73 -37.29 10.02
CA ALA A 99 4.75 -38.67 9.55
C ALA A 99 6.06 -38.99 8.81
N LYS A 100 6.72 -40.09 9.19
CA LYS A 100 8.02 -40.46 8.62
C LYS A 100 7.97 -40.75 7.12
N ASN A 101 6.85 -41.28 6.64
CA ASN A 101 6.65 -41.79 5.29
C ASN A 101 5.93 -40.82 4.33
N VAL A 102 5.69 -39.57 4.72
CA VAL A 102 5.07 -38.56 3.85
C VAL A 102 6.14 -37.56 3.42
N THR A 103 6.78 -37.84 2.29
CA THR A 103 7.88 -37.03 1.77
C THR A 103 7.41 -35.78 1.02
N GLU A 104 6.19 -35.80 0.49
CA GLU A 104 5.59 -34.74 -0.33
C GLU A 104 5.40 -33.46 0.48
N VAL A 105 4.86 -33.57 1.71
CA VAL A 105 4.68 -32.41 2.60
C VAL A 105 6.03 -31.79 2.99
N LYS A 106 7.06 -32.62 3.19
CA LYS A 106 8.43 -32.16 3.50
C LYS A 106 9.07 -31.46 2.30
N ASP A 107 8.87 -31.98 1.08
CA ASP A 107 9.41 -31.36 -0.11
C ASP A 107 8.72 -30.02 -0.39
N VAL A 108 7.39 -29.94 -0.29
CA VAL A 108 6.65 -28.66 -0.39
C VAL A 108 7.19 -27.63 0.61
N THR A 109 7.34 -28.01 1.89
CA THR A 109 7.90 -27.14 2.94
C THR A 109 9.30 -26.66 2.56
N THR A 110 10.19 -27.57 2.14
CA THR A 110 11.57 -27.26 1.74
C THR A 110 11.63 -26.33 0.54
N LYS A 111 10.82 -26.58 -0.50
CA LYS A 111 10.77 -25.72 -1.70
C LYS A 111 10.17 -24.36 -1.40
N PHE A 112 9.18 -24.29 -0.51
CA PHE A 112 8.59 -23.02 -0.06
C PHE A 112 9.63 -22.16 0.66
N GLU A 113 10.37 -22.72 1.62
CA GLU A 113 11.46 -22.02 2.31
C GLU A 113 12.53 -21.51 1.31
N ALA A 114 12.90 -22.33 0.33
CA ALA A 114 13.86 -21.93 -0.70
C ALA A 114 13.34 -20.76 -1.56
N LEU A 115 12.04 -20.78 -1.91
CA LEU A 115 11.35 -19.72 -2.64
C LEU A 115 11.27 -18.43 -1.79
N GLN A 116 10.85 -18.54 -0.54
CA GLN A 116 10.79 -17.44 0.42
C GLN A 116 12.13 -16.75 0.58
N ASN A 117 13.19 -17.53 0.80
CA ASN A 117 14.55 -17.00 0.86
C ASN A 117 14.97 -16.28 -0.43
N SER A 118 14.43 -16.66 -1.60
CA SER A 118 14.70 -15.94 -2.85
C SER A 118 14.11 -14.55 -2.86
N ILE A 119 12.89 -14.39 -2.36
CA ILE A 119 12.18 -13.10 -2.39
C ILE A 119 12.69 -12.18 -1.30
N VAL A 120 13.00 -12.72 -0.12
CA VAL A 120 13.70 -11.97 0.92
C VAL A 120 15.01 -11.42 0.38
N ASN A 121 15.76 -12.19 -0.43
CA ASN A 121 16.96 -11.68 -1.10
C ASN A 121 16.67 -10.58 -2.14
N VAL A 122 15.54 -10.63 -2.86
CA VAL A 122 15.14 -9.54 -3.78
C VAL A 122 14.87 -8.26 -3.01
N LEU A 123 14.09 -8.34 -1.93
CA LEU A 123 13.81 -7.20 -1.07
C LEU A 123 15.11 -6.60 -0.53
N ARG A 124 16.04 -7.42 -0.03
CA ARG A 124 17.38 -6.96 0.40
C ARG A 124 18.13 -6.23 -0.70
N LEU A 125 18.08 -6.73 -1.94
CA LEU A 125 18.77 -6.11 -3.07
C LEU A 125 18.12 -4.77 -3.44
N ARG A 126 16.79 -4.67 -3.45
CA ARG A 126 16.09 -3.41 -3.72
C ARG A 126 16.31 -2.38 -2.63
N VAL A 127 16.30 -2.78 -1.35
CA VAL A 127 16.62 -1.86 -0.25
C VAL A 127 18.10 -1.42 -0.31
N ARG A 128 19.03 -2.28 -0.72
CA ARG A 128 20.42 -1.86 -1.01
C ARG A 128 20.49 -0.87 -2.16
N GLU A 129 19.79 -1.14 -3.26
CA GLU A 129 19.71 -0.24 -4.40
C GLU A 129 19.12 1.11 -3.97
N LEU A 130 18.10 1.14 -3.11
CA LEU A 130 17.56 2.37 -2.53
C LEU A 130 18.64 3.14 -1.76
N SER A 131 19.42 2.46 -0.92
CA SER A 131 20.55 3.04 -0.19
C SER A 131 21.60 3.65 -1.14
N GLU A 132 21.99 2.91 -2.18
CA GLU A 132 22.94 3.35 -3.20
C GLU A 132 22.42 4.57 -3.97
N LYS A 133 21.16 4.55 -4.42
CA LYS A 133 20.52 5.69 -5.10
C LYS A 133 20.40 6.91 -4.19
N SER A 134 20.22 6.70 -2.89
CA SER A 134 20.17 7.79 -1.91
C SER A 134 21.54 8.46 -1.74
N GLU A 135 22.62 7.68 -1.74
CA GLU A 135 23.98 8.23 -1.77
C GLU A 135 24.26 8.98 -3.08
N VAL A 136 23.79 8.46 -4.23
CA VAL A 136 23.88 9.18 -5.52
C VAL A 136 23.17 10.53 -5.45
N LEU A 137 21.93 10.58 -4.95
CA LEU A 137 21.19 11.83 -4.77
C LEU A 137 21.94 12.82 -3.87
N LYS A 138 22.49 12.35 -2.75
CA LYS A 138 23.33 13.18 -1.87
C LYS A 138 24.52 13.77 -2.61
N ASN A 139 25.23 12.96 -3.39
CA ASN A 139 26.39 13.41 -4.14
C ASN A 139 26.02 14.42 -5.25
N GLU A 140 24.94 14.18 -6.00
CA GLU A 140 24.51 15.14 -7.04
C GLU A 140 23.97 16.44 -6.44
N ALA A 141 23.18 16.36 -5.36
CA ALA A 141 22.68 17.56 -4.66
C ALA A 141 23.83 18.38 -4.07
N GLY A 142 24.87 17.73 -3.55
CA GLY A 142 26.08 18.39 -3.05
C GLY A 142 26.94 19.07 -4.12
N LYS A 143 26.70 18.82 -5.42
CA LYS A 143 27.41 19.47 -6.54
C LYS A 143 26.73 20.76 -7.01
N ILE A 144 25.54 21.10 -6.52
CA ILE A 144 24.88 22.35 -6.88
C ILE A 144 25.68 23.52 -6.29
N ASP A 145 26.35 24.26 -7.16
CA ASP A 145 27.18 25.43 -6.87
C ASP A 145 26.46 26.76 -7.12
N VAL A 146 25.19 26.70 -7.56
CA VAL A 146 24.32 27.85 -7.77
C VAL A 146 23.97 28.46 -6.40
N PRO A 147 24.46 29.67 -6.06
CA PRO A 147 24.32 30.23 -4.72
C PRO A 147 22.86 30.29 -4.24
N GLU A 148 21.93 30.57 -5.14
CA GLU A 148 20.51 30.69 -4.87
C GLU A 148 19.81 29.36 -4.58
N LEU A 149 20.42 28.23 -4.96
CA LEU A 149 19.88 26.88 -4.73
C LEU A 149 20.70 26.08 -3.70
N ALA A 150 21.92 26.50 -3.41
CA ALA A 150 22.90 25.76 -2.61
C ALA A 150 22.37 25.34 -1.23
N GLU A 151 21.66 26.21 -0.52
CA GLU A 151 21.09 25.88 0.79
C GLU A 151 20.07 24.74 0.71
N LYS A 152 19.11 24.81 -0.23
CA LYS A 152 18.07 23.78 -0.38
C LYS A 152 18.63 22.48 -0.92
N ALA A 153 19.60 22.55 -1.82
CA ALA A 153 20.34 21.39 -2.30
C ALA A 153 21.13 20.71 -1.16
N GLY A 154 21.76 21.48 -0.27
CA GLY A 154 22.42 20.96 0.93
C GLY A 154 21.46 20.22 1.86
N LEU A 155 20.26 20.78 2.11
CA LEU A 155 19.23 20.11 2.90
C LEU A 155 18.76 18.79 2.27
N LEU A 156 18.61 18.75 0.94
CA LEU A 156 18.28 17.53 0.21
C LEU A 156 19.40 16.49 0.34
N ALA A 157 20.66 16.92 0.22
CA ALA A 157 21.80 16.03 0.39
C ALA A 157 21.84 15.39 1.78
N THR A 158 21.65 16.18 2.84
CA THR A 158 21.60 15.69 4.23
C THR A 158 20.44 14.71 4.47
N ALA A 159 19.26 14.98 3.92
CA ALA A 159 18.12 14.07 4.03
C ALA A 159 18.40 12.72 3.35
N ALA A 160 19.08 12.75 2.20
CA ALA A 160 19.43 11.56 1.45
C ALA A 160 20.53 10.74 2.15
N SER A 161 21.55 11.39 2.73
CA SER A 161 22.65 10.73 3.45
C SER A 161 23.42 11.75 4.29
N GLN A 162 23.67 11.42 5.56
CA GLN A 162 24.37 12.33 6.48
C GLN A 162 25.43 11.65 7.35
N GLY A 163 25.73 10.36 7.12
CA GLY A 163 26.75 9.61 7.86
C GLY A 163 26.43 9.33 9.34
N SER A 164 25.47 10.05 9.93
CA SER A 164 25.09 10.01 11.34
C SER A 164 23.88 9.09 11.63
N ASP A 165 23.64 8.06 10.81
CA ASP A 165 22.49 7.14 10.92
C ASP A 165 21.09 7.74 10.72
N GLN A 166 21.02 8.99 10.27
CA GLN A 166 19.78 9.75 10.17
C GLN A 166 19.28 9.96 8.73
N GLY A 167 20.10 9.71 7.71
CA GLY A 167 19.68 9.85 6.30
C GLY A 167 18.98 8.60 5.77
N LEU A 168 18.30 8.74 4.64
CA LEU A 168 17.59 7.63 3.99
C LEU A 168 18.52 6.45 3.68
N LYS A 169 19.74 6.73 3.22
CA LYS A 169 20.76 5.69 2.99
C LYS A 169 20.99 4.84 4.22
N GLU A 170 21.25 5.46 5.36
CA GLU A 170 21.57 4.74 6.59
C GLU A 170 20.36 3.95 7.12
N LYS A 171 19.14 4.49 7.00
CA LYS A 171 17.92 3.73 7.34
C LYS A 171 17.72 2.52 6.43
N ALA A 172 17.95 2.67 5.13
CA ALA A 172 17.87 1.57 4.18
C ALA A 172 18.91 0.48 4.50
N THR A 173 20.14 0.85 4.85
CA THR A 173 21.15 -0.10 5.32
C THR A 173 20.70 -0.87 6.56
N LYS A 174 20.15 -0.18 7.58
CA LYS A 174 19.61 -0.81 8.79
C LYS A 174 18.43 -1.72 8.51
N LEU A 175 17.60 -1.41 7.52
CA LEU A 175 16.53 -2.31 7.09
C LEU A 175 17.09 -3.60 6.47
N VAL A 176 18.17 -3.51 5.68
CA VAL A 176 18.84 -4.73 5.16
C VAL A 176 19.39 -5.59 6.30
N GLU A 177 19.99 -4.98 7.32
CA GLU A 177 20.46 -5.68 8.52
C GLU A 177 19.32 -6.37 9.27
N ALA A 178 18.21 -5.66 9.50
CA ALA A 178 17.01 -6.21 10.12
C ALA A 178 16.41 -7.37 9.31
N ILE A 179 16.41 -7.28 7.98
CA ILE A 179 15.97 -8.37 7.11
C ILE A 179 16.89 -9.59 7.24
N ASN A 180 18.20 -9.39 7.41
CA ASN A 180 19.15 -10.49 7.62
C ASN A 180 19.00 -11.14 8.99
N SER A 181 18.72 -10.38 10.04
CA SER A 181 18.53 -10.90 11.40
C SER A 181 17.13 -11.44 11.66
N GLY A 182 16.14 -11.05 10.85
CA GLY A 182 14.72 -11.33 11.08
C GLY A 182 14.10 -10.54 12.24
N THR A 183 14.80 -9.53 12.78
CA THR A 183 14.37 -8.76 13.97
C THR A 183 14.18 -7.28 13.63
N GLY A 184 13.06 -6.70 14.09
CA GLY A 184 12.79 -5.26 13.94
C GLY A 184 12.53 -4.79 12.51
N VAL A 185 12.23 -5.71 11.57
CA VAL A 185 12.00 -5.40 10.14
C VAL A 185 10.93 -4.33 9.96
N GLU A 186 9.79 -4.45 10.65
CA GLU A 186 8.67 -3.50 10.53
C GLU A 186 9.06 -2.09 10.98
N THR A 187 9.69 -1.96 12.15
CA THR A 187 10.17 -0.67 12.67
C THR A 187 11.17 -0.03 11.70
N LYS A 188 12.12 -0.81 11.16
CA LYS A 188 13.11 -0.30 10.19
C LYS A 188 12.51 0.04 8.84
N ALA A 189 11.46 -0.66 8.42
CA ALA A 189 10.70 -0.27 7.24
C ALA A 189 10.01 1.07 7.47
N GLY A 190 9.39 1.27 8.65
CA GLY A 190 8.83 2.57 9.06
C GLY A 190 9.86 3.71 9.01
N ASP A 191 11.07 3.48 9.56
CA ASP A 191 12.17 4.46 9.52
C ASP A 191 12.55 4.85 8.07
N VAL A 192 12.62 3.87 7.16
CA VAL A 192 12.90 4.11 5.73
C VAL A 192 11.80 4.93 5.07
N ILE A 193 10.55 4.63 5.39
CA ILE A 193 9.40 5.37 4.88
C ILE A 193 9.51 6.83 5.30
N GLU A 194 9.63 7.10 6.60
CA GLU A 194 9.72 8.45 7.14
C GLU A 194 10.86 9.26 6.50
N LYS A 195 12.05 8.65 6.38
CA LYS A 195 13.21 9.35 5.78
C LYS A 195 13.09 9.58 4.29
N PHE A 196 12.43 8.70 3.54
CA PHE A 196 12.12 9.01 2.15
C PHE A 196 11.16 10.19 2.03
N GLU A 197 10.16 10.31 2.92
CA GLU A 197 9.24 11.44 2.92
C GLU A 197 9.96 12.78 3.21
N ASP A 198 10.96 12.77 4.10
CA ASP A 198 11.84 13.92 4.33
C ASP A 198 12.63 14.28 3.06
N VAL A 199 13.27 13.30 2.39
CA VAL A 199 13.95 13.50 1.10
C VAL A 199 13.02 14.14 0.07
N ARG A 200 11.79 13.62 -0.10
CA ARG A 200 10.83 14.22 -1.02
C ARG A 200 10.47 15.66 -0.63
N THR A 201 10.25 15.92 0.66
CA THR A 201 9.92 17.27 1.14
C THR A 201 11.05 18.25 0.84
N LYS A 202 12.32 17.87 1.04
CA LYS A 202 13.47 18.70 0.70
C LYS A 202 13.63 18.90 -0.81
N TYR A 203 13.38 17.87 -1.61
CA TYR A 203 13.38 17.98 -3.06
C TYR A 203 12.30 18.93 -3.57
N GLN A 204 11.08 18.84 -3.03
CA GLN A 204 9.99 19.78 -3.34
C GLN A 204 10.33 21.22 -2.95
N ALA A 205 11.00 21.42 -1.81
CA ALA A 205 11.47 22.76 -1.40
C ALA A 205 12.53 23.32 -2.36
N LEU A 206 13.42 22.46 -2.88
CA LEU A 206 14.40 22.84 -3.90
C LEU A 206 13.70 23.21 -5.23
N THR A 207 12.79 22.36 -5.73
CA THR A 207 12.12 22.58 -7.03
C THR A 207 11.11 23.72 -7.01
N SER A 208 10.56 24.05 -5.84
CA SER A 208 9.64 25.19 -5.67
C SER A 208 10.35 26.53 -5.51
N HIS A 209 11.69 26.55 -5.45
CA HIS A 209 12.45 27.79 -5.33
C HIS A 209 12.30 28.64 -6.61
N GLY A 210 12.14 29.96 -6.47
CA GLY A 210 11.86 30.86 -7.61
C GLY A 210 12.91 30.81 -8.73
N ASN A 211 14.17 30.53 -8.37
CA ASN A 211 15.29 30.41 -9.32
C ASN A 211 15.52 28.98 -9.84
N TYR A 212 14.69 28.00 -9.46
CA TYR A 212 14.87 26.62 -9.91
C TYR A 212 14.64 26.50 -11.42
N ALA A 213 13.54 27.07 -11.92
CA ALA A 213 13.17 27.01 -13.33
C ALA A 213 14.24 27.62 -14.26
N THR A 214 14.88 28.72 -13.83
CA THR A 214 15.95 29.40 -14.59
C THR A 214 17.27 28.61 -14.62
N HIS A 215 17.38 27.55 -13.81
CA HIS A 215 18.58 26.72 -13.69
C HIS A 215 18.34 25.25 -14.01
N LYS A 216 17.11 24.85 -14.36
CA LYS A 216 16.73 23.44 -14.60
C LYS A 216 17.60 22.76 -15.66
N ASP A 217 18.04 23.51 -16.67
CA ASP A 217 18.87 22.99 -17.76
C ASP A 217 20.37 22.93 -17.41
N LYS A 218 20.79 23.46 -16.25
CA LYS A 218 22.18 23.31 -15.79
C LYS A 218 22.43 21.83 -15.49
N PRO A 219 23.57 21.25 -15.93
CA PRO A 219 23.87 19.84 -15.76
C PRO A 219 23.72 19.31 -14.32
N ALA A 220 24.16 20.08 -13.32
CA ALA A 220 24.05 19.69 -11.91
C ALA A 220 22.59 19.62 -11.41
N VAL A 221 21.73 20.54 -11.83
CA VAL A 221 20.30 20.54 -11.44
C VAL A 221 19.58 19.37 -12.10
N LYS A 222 19.83 19.13 -13.39
CA LYS A 222 19.30 17.96 -14.10
C LYS A 222 19.76 16.63 -13.46
N ALA A 223 21.03 16.53 -13.06
CA ALA A 223 21.54 15.35 -12.39
C ALA A 223 20.82 15.07 -11.06
N VAL A 224 20.41 16.12 -10.33
CA VAL A 224 19.58 15.97 -9.12
C VAL A 224 18.18 15.47 -9.46
N ASP A 225 17.53 16.01 -10.50
CA ASP A 225 16.23 15.53 -10.97
C ASP A 225 16.28 14.04 -11.35
N ASP A 226 17.28 13.65 -12.15
CA ASP A 226 17.47 12.27 -12.57
C ASP A 226 17.77 11.36 -11.37
N ALA A 227 18.64 11.79 -10.44
CA ALA A 227 18.94 11.02 -9.24
C ALA A 227 17.73 10.83 -8.33
N TYR A 228 16.93 11.89 -8.14
CA TYR A 228 15.70 11.83 -7.34
C TYR A 228 14.66 10.91 -7.98
N ASN A 229 14.44 11.02 -9.30
CA ASN A 229 13.49 10.17 -10.02
C ASN A 229 13.89 8.69 -9.97
N ASN A 230 15.18 8.38 -10.15
CA ASN A 230 15.69 7.01 -10.01
C ASN A 230 15.52 6.47 -8.58
N LEU A 231 15.82 7.29 -7.56
CA LEU A 231 15.60 6.93 -6.16
C LEU A 231 14.12 6.65 -5.88
N ARG A 232 13.24 7.54 -6.35
CA ARG A 232 11.79 7.42 -6.22
C ARG A 232 11.27 6.16 -6.90
N GLU A 233 11.73 5.84 -8.11
CA GLU A 233 11.29 4.64 -8.82
C GLU A 233 11.60 3.36 -8.02
N VAL A 234 12.79 3.28 -7.42
CA VAL A 234 13.18 2.15 -6.56
C VAL A 234 12.34 2.12 -5.29
N TYR A 235 12.14 3.28 -4.65
CA TYR A 235 11.30 3.39 -3.46
C TYR A 235 9.86 2.97 -3.73
N ASP A 236 9.23 3.47 -4.79
CA ASP A 236 7.85 3.15 -5.17
C ASP A 236 7.70 1.64 -5.40
N LYS A 237 8.70 0.96 -5.98
CA LYS A 237 8.71 -0.51 -6.14
C LYS A 237 8.74 -1.26 -4.79
N ILE A 238 9.48 -0.75 -3.80
CA ILE A 238 9.58 -1.37 -2.46
C ILE A 238 8.31 -1.08 -1.64
N LEU A 239 7.83 0.15 -1.74
CA LEU A 239 6.84 0.73 -0.85
C LEU A 239 5.41 0.33 -1.19
N ASN A 240 5.09 0.33 -2.48
CA ASN A 240 3.73 0.16 -2.95
C ASN A 240 3.10 -1.11 -2.37
N VAL A 241 3.87 -2.19 -2.26
CA VAL A 241 3.40 -3.45 -1.66
C VAL A 241 3.08 -3.25 -0.17
N THR A 242 4.06 -2.81 0.63
CA THR A 242 3.89 -2.67 2.09
C THR A 242 2.81 -1.66 2.47
N LYS A 243 2.81 -0.48 1.84
CA LYS A 243 1.82 0.56 2.12
C LYS A 243 0.42 0.13 1.68
N ALA A 244 0.27 -0.55 0.53
CA ALA A 244 -1.02 -1.03 0.07
C ALA A 244 -1.60 -2.11 0.99
N THR A 245 -0.78 -3.04 1.49
CA THR A 245 -1.22 -4.03 2.50
C THR A 245 -1.63 -3.39 3.82
N GLN A 246 -0.86 -2.42 4.31
CA GLN A 246 -1.24 -1.67 5.51
C GLN A 246 -2.55 -0.89 5.32
N LEU A 247 -2.70 -0.23 4.16
CA LEU A 247 -3.91 0.51 3.83
C LEU A 247 -5.11 -0.44 3.75
N GLN A 248 -4.97 -1.58 3.07
CA GLN A 248 -5.99 -2.62 3.00
C GLN A 248 -6.42 -3.12 4.38
N GLY A 249 -5.46 -3.39 5.28
CA GLY A 249 -5.78 -3.82 6.66
C GLY A 249 -6.54 -2.77 7.48
N GLN A 250 -6.37 -1.49 7.12
CA GLN A 250 -7.10 -0.37 7.71
C GLN A 250 -8.42 -0.07 6.98
N VAL A 251 -8.68 -0.73 5.86
CA VAL A 251 -10.00 -0.81 5.27
C VAL A 251 -10.85 -1.83 6.02
N GLY A 252 -12.10 -1.47 6.28
CA GLY A 252 -13.08 -2.38 6.84
C GLY A 252 -14.18 -1.65 7.60
N GLU A 253 -15.12 -2.44 8.07
CA GLU A 253 -16.15 -1.98 8.99
C GLU A 253 -15.61 -1.93 10.42
N LYS A 254 -16.27 -1.14 11.26
CA LYS A 254 -15.99 -1.06 12.69
C LYS A 254 -16.01 -2.48 13.28
N ASP A 255 -14.96 -2.86 13.99
CA ASP A 255 -15.03 -4.02 14.87
C ASP A 255 -16.08 -3.72 15.94
N ALA A 256 -17.12 -4.54 16.03
CA ALA A 256 -18.21 -4.37 17.00
C ALA A 256 -17.71 -4.28 18.45
N THR A 257 -16.51 -4.81 18.72
CA THR A 257 -15.87 -4.81 20.04
C THR A 257 -14.94 -3.63 20.31
N SER A 258 -14.54 -2.89 19.27
CA SER A 258 -13.63 -1.75 19.39
C SER A 258 -14.35 -0.43 19.18
N VAL A 259 -14.57 0.29 20.28
CA VAL A 259 -15.14 1.66 20.24
C VAL A 259 -14.18 2.70 19.66
N THR A 260 -12.89 2.38 19.57
CA THR A 260 -11.83 3.29 19.09
C THR A 260 -11.35 3.01 17.67
N ASP A 261 -11.63 1.83 17.10
CA ASP A 261 -11.15 1.47 15.77
C ASP A 261 -12.09 1.97 14.68
N GLN A 262 -11.93 3.25 14.32
CA GLN A 262 -12.60 3.83 13.17
C GLN A 262 -11.75 3.60 11.93
N LYS A 263 -11.95 2.46 11.29
CA LYS A 263 -11.38 2.16 9.98
C LYS A 263 -11.73 3.23 8.95
N ILE A 264 -10.88 3.36 7.94
CA ILE A 264 -10.94 4.44 6.95
C ILE A 264 -12.27 4.49 6.17
N LEU A 265 -12.88 3.33 5.92
CA LEU A 265 -14.15 3.20 5.19
C LEU A 265 -15.31 3.77 6.02
N GLN A 266 -15.33 3.54 7.33
CA GLN A 266 -16.35 4.14 8.20
C GLN A 266 -16.28 5.66 8.16
N LYS A 267 -15.08 6.22 8.25
CA LYS A 267 -14.87 7.68 8.21
C LYS A 267 -15.33 8.28 6.87
N ALA A 268 -15.12 7.54 5.77
CA ALA A 268 -15.67 7.92 4.47
C ALA A 268 -17.21 7.85 4.45
N ASN A 269 -17.82 6.86 5.11
CA ASN A 269 -19.29 6.78 5.27
C ASN A 269 -19.86 7.94 6.08
N ASP A 270 -19.19 8.34 7.16
CA ASP A 270 -19.60 9.48 7.99
C ASP A 270 -19.54 10.78 7.19
N LEU A 271 -18.43 11.01 6.46
CA LEU A 271 -18.28 12.20 5.61
C LEU A 271 -19.34 12.26 4.50
N TYR A 272 -19.63 11.14 3.84
CA TYR A 272 -20.67 11.04 2.83
C TYR A 272 -22.05 11.41 3.40
N THR A 273 -22.40 10.83 4.55
CA THR A 273 -23.68 11.08 5.22
C THR A 273 -23.82 12.55 5.60
N ASN A 274 -22.77 13.15 6.16
CA ASN A 274 -22.77 14.56 6.55
C ASN A 274 -22.84 15.49 5.33
N ALA A 275 -22.11 15.18 4.26
CA ALA A 275 -22.15 15.97 3.02
C ALA A 275 -23.55 15.94 2.36
N ASN A 276 -24.20 14.77 2.31
CA ASN A 276 -25.58 14.64 1.84
C ASN A 276 -26.58 15.38 2.72
N THR A 277 -26.39 15.32 4.04
CA THR A 277 -27.23 16.03 5.02
C THR A 277 -27.12 17.54 4.86
N LEU A 278 -25.91 18.04 4.61
CA LEU A 278 -25.65 19.44 4.29
C LEU A 278 -26.33 19.84 2.97
N ALA A 279 -26.14 19.07 1.90
CA ALA A 279 -26.74 19.34 0.59
C ALA A 279 -28.28 19.39 0.63
N SER A 280 -28.88 18.59 1.51
CA SER A 280 -30.34 18.49 1.66
C SER A 280 -30.91 19.43 2.73
N ALA A 281 -30.11 20.30 3.34
CA ALA A 281 -30.55 21.16 4.43
C ALA A 281 -31.67 22.12 3.96
N PRO A 282 -32.81 22.21 4.69
CA PRO A 282 -33.86 23.19 4.46
C PRO A 282 -33.35 24.62 4.20
N GLY A 283 -32.33 25.06 4.95
CA GLY A 283 -31.69 26.36 4.73
C GLY A 283 -31.18 26.58 3.29
N LEU A 284 -30.77 25.51 2.59
CA LEU A 284 -30.30 25.53 1.20
C LEU A 284 -31.40 25.25 0.16
N THR A 285 -32.56 24.71 0.56
CA THR A 285 -33.63 24.29 -0.37
C THR A 285 -34.87 25.19 -0.36
N ALA A 286 -35.09 25.97 0.69
CA ALA A 286 -36.37 26.66 0.90
C ALA A 286 -36.70 27.79 -0.10
N GLN A 287 -35.70 28.40 -0.76
CA GLN A 287 -35.85 29.43 -1.80
C GLN A 287 -34.59 29.42 -2.67
N ASP A 288 -34.72 29.02 -3.94
CA ASP A 288 -33.63 28.61 -4.82
C ASP A 288 -32.85 29.82 -5.39
N THR A 289 -32.28 30.65 -4.51
CA THR A 289 -31.34 31.71 -4.93
C THR A 289 -30.11 31.07 -5.56
N GLU A 290 -29.50 31.78 -6.50
CA GLU A 290 -28.32 31.27 -7.20
C GLU A 290 -27.18 30.88 -6.23
N LEU A 291 -26.97 31.66 -5.16
CA LEU A 291 -26.02 31.31 -4.12
C LEU A 291 -26.36 29.98 -3.43
N LYS A 292 -27.62 29.75 -3.04
CA LYS A 292 -28.02 28.52 -2.36
C LYS A 292 -27.91 27.30 -3.27
N LYS A 293 -28.17 27.46 -4.56
CA LYS A 293 -27.93 26.42 -5.58
C LYS A 293 -26.46 26.04 -5.64
N GLN A 294 -25.56 27.02 -5.71
CA GLN A 294 -24.11 26.79 -5.73
C GLN A 294 -23.63 26.09 -4.46
N LEU A 295 -24.09 26.52 -3.28
CA LEU A 295 -23.75 25.85 -2.02
C LEU A 295 -24.24 24.39 -2.02
N ARG A 296 -25.50 24.14 -2.39
CA ARG A 296 -26.03 22.77 -2.51
C ARG A 296 -25.18 21.93 -3.47
N GLU A 297 -24.82 22.46 -4.63
CA GLU A 297 -24.01 21.77 -5.63
C GLU A 297 -22.61 21.40 -5.10
N LEU A 298 -21.95 22.31 -4.38
CA LEU A 298 -20.66 22.00 -3.74
C LEU A 298 -20.76 20.86 -2.72
N ALA A 299 -21.80 20.87 -1.88
CA ALA A 299 -22.04 19.79 -0.91
C ALA A 299 -22.38 18.46 -1.61
N THR A 300 -23.17 18.50 -2.68
CA THR A 300 -23.46 17.33 -3.53
C THR A 300 -22.20 16.80 -4.20
N ASN A 301 -21.31 17.66 -4.70
CA ASN A 301 -20.04 17.27 -5.31
C ASN A 301 -19.13 16.58 -4.29
N LEU A 302 -19.06 17.10 -3.06
CA LEU A 302 -18.35 16.43 -1.96
C LEU A 302 -18.95 15.05 -1.67
N ALA A 303 -20.27 14.94 -1.54
CA ALA A 303 -20.92 13.65 -1.32
C ALA A 303 -20.62 12.66 -2.45
N ASN A 304 -20.71 13.10 -3.72
CA ASN A 304 -20.41 12.26 -4.89
C ASN A 304 -18.94 11.82 -4.94
N ALA A 305 -18.00 12.71 -4.58
CA ALA A 305 -16.58 12.36 -4.51
C ALA A 305 -16.30 11.29 -3.45
N VAL A 306 -17.07 11.27 -2.36
CA VAL A 306 -16.92 10.30 -1.28
C VAL A 306 -17.67 8.98 -1.56
N GLY A 307 -18.86 9.04 -2.15
CA GLY A 307 -19.81 7.93 -2.25
C GLY A 307 -19.41 6.75 -3.14
N ASP A 308 -20.23 5.68 -3.11
CA ASP A 308 -20.01 4.43 -3.88
C ASP A 308 -20.64 4.45 -5.29
N SER A 309 -21.42 5.48 -5.65
CA SER A 309 -22.29 5.50 -6.84
C SER A 309 -21.60 5.69 -8.20
N GLY A 310 -20.34 5.28 -8.34
CA GLY A 310 -19.74 5.11 -9.67
C GLY A 310 -18.23 5.25 -9.75
N ALA A 311 -17.60 5.96 -8.81
CA ALA A 311 -16.13 6.07 -8.75
C ALA A 311 -15.59 6.81 -7.50
N GLY A 312 -16.36 6.99 -6.42
CA GLY A 312 -15.90 7.78 -5.27
C GLY A 312 -14.99 7.01 -4.31
N LEU A 313 -14.59 7.66 -3.22
CA LEU A 313 -13.63 7.11 -2.26
C LEU A 313 -14.11 5.81 -1.61
N GLN A 314 -15.40 5.69 -1.25
CA GLN A 314 -15.98 4.47 -0.69
C GLN A 314 -15.81 3.28 -1.64
N LYS A 315 -16.07 3.50 -2.94
CA LYS A 315 -15.86 2.47 -3.95
C LYS A 315 -14.41 2.00 -3.99
N ALA A 316 -13.46 2.95 -4.10
CA ALA A 316 -12.04 2.62 -4.16
C ALA A 316 -11.57 1.90 -2.89
N LEU A 317 -12.07 2.29 -1.72
CA LEU A 317 -11.81 1.61 -0.46
C LEU A 317 -12.37 0.18 -0.47
N ASN A 318 -13.61 -0.02 -0.92
CA ASN A 318 -14.20 -1.35 -1.06
C ASN A 318 -13.44 -2.22 -2.07
N ASP A 319 -13.02 -1.65 -3.19
CA ASP A 319 -12.19 -2.35 -4.19
C ASP A 319 -10.85 -2.74 -3.57
N LEU A 320 -10.22 -1.87 -2.78
CA LEU A 320 -8.99 -2.18 -2.04
C LEU A 320 -9.21 -3.24 -0.94
N LYS A 321 -10.31 -3.17 -0.19
CA LYS A 321 -10.69 -4.17 0.83
C LYS A 321 -10.72 -5.58 0.24
N ASN A 322 -11.24 -5.69 -0.98
CA ASN A 322 -11.41 -6.94 -1.70
C ASN A 322 -10.26 -7.23 -2.68
N ALA A 323 -9.28 -6.32 -2.80
CA ALA A 323 -8.19 -6.45 -3.74
C ALA A 323 -7.35 -7.67 -3.39
N LYS A 324 -7.04 -8.47 -4.40
CA LYS A 324 -5.99 -9.46 -4.29
C LYS A 324 -4.65 -8.75 -4.19
N GLU A 325 -3.63 -9.41 -3.67
CA GLU A 325 -2.28 -8.83 -3.55
C GLU A 325 -1.69 -8.39 -4.90
N ASN A 326 -2.21 -8.87 -6.04
CA ASN A 326 -1.83 -8.39 -7.38
C ASN A 326 -2.51 -7.14 -7.88
N GLU A 327 -3.57 -6.74 -7.21
CA GLU A 327 -4.35 -5.55 -7.51
C GLU A 327 -4.14 -4.51 -6.39
N ILE A 328 -3.64 -4.92 -5.22
CA ILE A 328 -3.59 -4.11 -4.01
C ILE A 328 -2.87 -2.77 -4.20
N VAL A 329 -1.77 -2.76 -4.96
CA VAL A 329 -1.02 -1.55 -5.28
C VAL A 329 -1.84 -0.60 -6.14
N GLU A 330 -2.41 -1.12 -7.22
CA GLU A 330 -3.25 -0.36 -8.15
C GLU A 330 -4.48 0.19 -7.41
N LYS A 331 -5.16 -0.64 -6.60
CA LYS A 331 -6.33 -0.22 -5.81
C LYS A 331 -5.97 0.76 -4.71
N ALA A 332 -4.78 0.65 -4.11
CA ALA A 332 -4.30 1.66 -3.17
C ALA A 332 -4.01 3.00 -3.88
N GLN A 333 -3.49 2.99 -5.10
CA GLN A 333 -3.34 4.19 -5.93
C GLN A 333 -4.69 4.82 -6.30
N ASP A 334 -5.69 3.99 -6.61
CA ASP A 334 -7.07 4.45 -6.83
C ASP A 334 -7.60 5.16 -5.57
N VAL A 335 -7.43 4.56 -4.39
CA VAL A 335 -7.83 5.16 -3.10
C VAL A 335 -7.19 6.53 -2.88
N ILE A 336 -5.89 6.69 -3.15
CA ILE A 336 -5.19 7.98 -3.04
C ILE A 336 -5.80 9.00 -4.00
N THR A 337 -5.99 8.60 -5.26
CA THR A 337 -6.55 9.44 -6.31
C THR A 337 -7.94 9.94 -5.90
N LYS A 338 -8.80 9.06 -5.37
CA LYS A 338 -10.14 9.43 -4.91
C LYS A 338 -10.13 10.30 -3.66
N TYR A 339 -9.21 10.04 -2.73
CA TYR A 339 -9.06 10.90 -1.56
C TYR A 339 -8.65 12.32 -1.92
N ASN A 340 -7.76 12.50 -2.89
CA ASN A 340 -7.39 13.85 -3.37
C ASN A 340 -8.61 14.58 -3.96
N ALA A 341 -9.45 13.90 -4.75
CA ALA A 341 -10.70 14.47 -5.24
C ALA A 341 -11.68 14.86 -4.10
N VAL A 342 -11.78 14.03 -3.05
CA VAL A 342 -12.55 14.37 -1.84
C VAL A 342 -12.00 15.62 -1.15
N LYS A 343 -10.67 15.72 -1.02
CA LYS A 343 -10.01 16.88 -0.45
C LYS A 343 -10.32 18.15 -1.24
N ASP A 344 -10.20 18.12 -2.57
CA ASP A 344 -10.45 19.29 -3.41
C ASP A 344 -11.93 19.73 -3.33
N ALA A 345 -12.86 18.78 -3.32
CA ALA A 345 -14.28 19.06 -3.12
C ALA A 345 -14.57 19.67 -1.73
N TYR A 346 -13.91 19.16 -0.68
CA TYR A 346 -14.01 19.72 0.66
C TYR A 346 -13.43 21.14 0.74
N ASP A 347 -12.27 21.39 0.13
CA ASP A 347 -11.66 22.72 0.12
C ASP A 347 -12.59 23.75 -0.56
N ALA A 348 -13.33 23.34 -1.61
CA ALA A 348 -14.35 24.18 -2.25
C ALA A 348 -15.55 24.48 -1.31
N VAL A 349 -16.00 23.50 -0.52
CA VAL A 349 -17.01 23.70 0.54
C VAL A 349 -16.49 24.64 1.63
N LYS A 350 -15.26 24.43 2.08
CA LYS A 350 -14.59 25.22 3.14
C LYS A 350 -14.37 26.67 2.71
N ALA A 351 -14.06 26.92 1.44
CA ALA A 351 -13.95 28.27 0.89
C ALA A 351 -15.25 29.08 0.96
N LYS A 352 -16.40 28.44 1.23
CA LYS A 352 -17.73 29.02 1.36
C LYS A 352 -18.31 28.97 2.77
N GLU A 353 -17.45 28.81 3.78
CA GLU A 353 -17.82 28.69 5.19
C GLU A 353 -18.80 29.78 5.67
N GLU A 354 -18.52 31.04 5.35
CA GLU A 354 -19.35 32.17 5.77
C GLU A 354 -20.73 32.13 5.10
N GLU A 355 -20.78 31.83 3.80
CA GLU A 355 -22.04 31.73 3.06
C GLU A 355 -22.89 30.54 3.53
N TYR A 356 -22.28 29.39 3.81
CA TYR A 356 -22.98 28.26 4.44
C TYR A 356 -23.54 28.67 5.80
N THR A 357 -22.71 29.25 6.66
CA THR A 357 -23.13 29.66 8.02
C THR A 357 -24.30 30.63 7.96
N LYS A 358 -24.28 31.60 7.03
CA LYS A 358 -25.37 32.56 6.84
C LYS A 358 -26.64 31.88 6.28
N ALA A 359 -26.50 31.02 5.29
CA ALA A 359 -27.64 30.34 4.65
C ALA A 359 -28.35 29.36 5.60
N LEU A 360 -27.61 28.75 6.54
CA LEU A 360 -28.11 27.77 7.51
C LEU A 360 -28.68 28.39 8.79
N LYS A 361 -28.42 29.67 9.08
CA LYS A 361 -29.00 30.44 10.22
C LYS A 361 -30.45 30.90 9.97
N GLY A 362 -31.23 30.13 9.22
CA GLY A 362 -32.62 30.47 8.86
C GLY A 362 -33.59 30.39 10.05
N THR A 363 -34.83 29.97 9.79
CA THR A 363 -35.86 29.78 10.84
C THR A 363 -35.50 28.69 11.84
N THR A 364 -34.65 27.74 11.44
CA THR A 364 -34.01 26.73 12.29
C THR A 364 -32.50 26.86 12.10
N ASP A 365 -31.74 26.92 13.19
CA ASP A 365 -30.28 26.98 13.12
C ASP A 365 -29.72 25.59 12.76
N GLU A 366 -29.30 25.44 11.50
CA GLU A 366 -28.73 24.21 10.95
C GLU A 366 -27.21 24.30 10.75
N THR A 367 -26.55 25.29 11.36
CA THR A 367 -25.10 25.51 11.19
C THR A 367 -24.24 24.30 11.57
N HIS A 368 -24.72 23.47 12.50
CA HIS A 368 -24.09 22.21 12.90
C HIS A 368 -23.82 21.29 11.70
N LYS A 369 -24.66 21.27 10.66
CA LYS A 369 -24.46 20.40 9.47
C LYS A 369 -23.15 20.68 8.74
N TYR A 370 -22.76 21.95 8.67
CA TYR A 370 -21.47 22.34 8.10
C TYR A 370 -20.30 21.96 9.04
N THR A 371 -20.48 22.13 10.36
CA THR A 371 -19.51 21.70 11.36
C THR A 371 -19.30 20.18 11.31
N ASP A 372 -20.35 19.40 11.13
CA ASP A 372 -20.32 17.93 11.04
C ASP A 372 -19.53 17.46 9.80
N VAL A 373 -19.69 18.14 8.66
CA VAL A 373 -18.86 17.89 7.46
C VAL A 373 -17.37 18.17 7.75
N THR A 374 -17.08 19.29 8.40
CA THR A 374 -15.71 19.68 8.78
C THR A 374 -15.08 18.65 9.72
N SER A 375 -15.80 18.24 10.76
CA SER A 375 -15.33 17.24 11.72
C SER A 375 -15.14 15.87 11.08
N ALA A 376 -16.06 15.43 10.22
CA ALA A 376 -15.92 14.16 9.51
C ALA A 376 -14.72 14.15 8.53
N PHE A 377 -14.50 15.25 7.81
CA PHE A 377 -13.34 15.37 6.93
C PHE A 377 -12.02 15.36 7.72
N GLN A 378 -11.95 16.08 8.84
CA GLN A 378 -10.80 16.02 9.73
C GLN A 378 -10.58 14.60 10.27
N ALA A 379 -11.64 13.93 10.72
CA ALA A 379 -11.58 12.56 11.19
C ALA A 379 -11.03 11.61 10.12
N LEU A 380 -11.42 11.79 8.85
CA LEU A 380 -10.88 11.08 7.71
C LEU A 380 -9.39 11.41 7.52
N GLN A 381 -8.99 12.68 7.49
CA GLN A 381 -7.62 13.13 7.29
C GLN A 381 -6.63 12.64 8.38
N PHE A 382 -7.09 12.53 9.62
CA PHE A 382 -6.26 12.12 10.75
C PHE A 382 -6.29 10.62 11.03
N CYS A 383 -6.98 9.82 10.19
CA CYS A 383 -6.87 8.36 10.28
C CYS A 383 -5.39 7.97 10.11
N PRO A 384 -4.87 6.99 10.88
CA PRO A 384 -3.46 6.61 10.86
C PRO A 384 -2.83 6.31 9.49
N PRO A 385 -3.52 5.74 8.46
CA PRO A 385 -2.83 5.42 7.22
C PRO A 385 -2.53 6.72 6.47
N TRP A 386 -3.41 7.73 6.54
CA TRP A 386 -3.19 9.01 5.87
C TRP A 386 -2.01 9.78 6.42
N LYS A 387 -1.51 9.52 7.63
CA LYS A 387 -0.23 10.10 8.08
C LYS A 387 0.97 9.57 7.29
N LEU A 388 0.94 8.32 6.83
CA LEU A 388 1.93 7.73 5.92
C LEU A 388 1.72 8.17 4.46
N TYR A 389 0.50 8.62 4.11
CA TYR A 389 0.10 9.01 2.75
C TYR A 389 -0.04 10.52 2.50
N LYS A 390 -0.07 11.37 3.54
CA LYS A 390 -0.16 12.86 3.47
C LYS A 390 0.96 13.49 2.62
N TYR A 391 1.95 12.67 2.35
CA TYR A 391 3.17 12.98 1.67
C TYR A 391 3.10 12.59 0.19
N ILE A 392 2.29 11.61 -0.24
CA ILE A 392 2.11 11.23 -1.65
C ILE A 392 1.29 12.30 -2.40
N LYS A 393 1.90 13.44 -2.72
CA LYS A 393 1.50 14.24 -3.88
C LYS A 393 2.02 13.53 -5.12
N LEU A 394 1.11 12.96 -5.90
CA LEU A 394 1.38 12.65 -7.30
C LEU A 394 1.62 14.00 -8.03
N PRO A 395 2.58 14.04 -8.99
CA PRO A 395 2.83 15.24 -9.78
C PRO A 395 1.62 15.70 -10.56
#